data_AF-A0A3D4HKJ9-F1
#
_entry.id   AF-A0A3D4HKJ9-F1
#
_cell.length_a   1.000
_cell.length_b   1.000
_cell.length_c   1.000
_cell.angle_alpha   90.00
_cell.angle_beta   90.00
_cell.angle_gamma   90.00
#
_symmetry.space_group_name_H-M   'P 1'
#
loop_
_entity.id
_entity.type
_entity.pdbx_description
1 polymer ?
#
loop_
_entity_poly.entity_id
_entity_poly.type
_entity_poly.pdbx_seq_one_letter_code
_entity_poly.pdbx_strand_id
1 'polypeptide(L)' 'MAATVVAAAEQMRLTSDTLQYDPSRGAVVASGNVKVVGRGAEITSDEGEFDSQGVRSWFRKSVLALWP' A
#
# COMPACT_ATOMS: atom_id res chain seq x y z
N MET A 1 -35.41 7.73 -7.61
CA MET A 1 -34.47 7.34 -6.54
C MET A 1 -33.06 7.59 -7.08
N ALA A 2 -32.34 8.54 -6.51
CA ALA A 2 -30.97 8.84 -6.92
C ALA A 2 -30.06 7.70 -6.45
N ALA A 3 -29.40 7.03 -7.39
CA ALA A 3 -28.36 6.06 -7.07
C ALA A 3 -27.17 6.84 -6.50
N THR A 4 -26.98 6.74 -5.19
CA THR A 4 -25.78 7.23 -4.53
C THR A 4 -24.60 6.45 -5.10
N VAL A 5 -23.85 7.06 -6.01
CA VAL A 5 -22.55 6.55 -6.42
C VAL A 5 -21.65 6.70 -5.19
N VAL A 6 -21.60 5.66 -4.36
CA VAL A 6 -20.48 5.49 -3.45
C VAL A 6 -19.26 5.37 -4.35
N ALA A 7 -18.48 6.45 -4.44
CA ALA A 7 -17.13 6.35 -4.94
C ALA A 7 -16.48 5.26 -4.10
N ALA A 8 -16.28 4.07 -4.69
CA ALA A 8 -15.53 3.03 -4.04
C ALA A 8 -14.18 3.67 -3.70
N ALA A 9 -13.92 3.87 -2.41
CA ALA A 9 -12.62 4.36 -1.96
C ALA A 9 -11.58 3.48 -2.67
N GLU A 10 -10.72 4.09 -3.48
CA GLU A 10 -9.74 3.34 -4.28
C GLU A 10 -8.96 2.42 -3.33
N GLN A 11 -9.29 1.13 -3.38
CA GLN A 11 -8.76 0.17 -2.43
C GLN A 11 -7.31 -0.10 -2.82
N MET A 12 -6.38 0.37 -2.01
CA MET A 12 -4.96 0.09 -2.20
C MET A 12 -4.70 -1.36 -1.81
N ARG A 13 -4.08 -2.12 -2.72
CA ARG A 13 -3.70 -3.52 -2.49
C ARG A 13 -2.20 -3.60 -2.24
N LEU A 14 -1.82 -4.16 -1.08
CA LEU A 14 -0.45 -4.45 -0.69
C LEU A 14 -0.25 -5.97 -0.64
N THR A 15 0.81 -6.46 -1.29
CA THR A 15 1.25 -7.86 -1.22
C THR A 15 2.75 -7.94 -0.93
N SER A 16 3.17 -8.94 -0.17
CA SER A 16 4.57 -9.22 0.15
C SER A 16 4.74 -10.66 0.63
N ASP A 17 5.99 -11.13 0.73
CA ASP A 17 6.29 -12.46 1.28
C ASP A 17 6.05 -12.51 2.79
N THR A 18 6.46 -11.45 3.50
CA THR A 18 6.22 -11.28 4.93
C THR A 18 5.55 -9.94 5.18
N LEU A 19 4.56 -9.94 6.07
CA LEU A 19 3.85 -8.75 6.51
C LEU A 19 3.64 -8.83 8.03
N GLN A 20 4.07 -7.80 8.73
CA GLN A 20 3.90 -7.66 10.17
C GLN A 20 3.13 -6.38 10.47
N TYR A 21 2.09 -6.50 11.28
CA TYR A 21 1.36 -5.36 11.82
C TYR A 21 1.77 -5.11 13.27
N ASP A 22 2.22 -3.89 13.54
CA ASP A 22 2.48 -3.37 14.89
C ASP A 22 1.30 -2.49 15.33
N PRO A 23 0.40 -3.01 16.19
CA PRO A 23 -0.76 -2.26 16.66
C PRO A 23 -0.39 -1.13 17.62
N SER A 24 0.78 -1.16 18.26
CA SER A 24 1.23 -0.11 19.17
C SER A 24 1.61 1.16 18.42
N ARG A 25 2.08 1.01 17.18
CA ARG A 25 2.49 2.11 16.30
C ARG A 25 1.50 2.39 15.17
N GLY A 26 0.52 1.52 14.96
CA GLY A 26 -0.39 1.59 13.83
C GLY A 26 0.33 1.42 12.49
N ALA A 27 1.41 0.63 12.47
CA ALA A 27 2.29 0.49 11.32
C ALA A 27 2.31 -0.94 10.78
N VAL A 28 2.38 -1.08 9.46
CA VAL A 28 2.57 -2.34 8.74
C VAL A 28 3.96 -2.32 8.12
N VAL A 29 4.77 -3.33 8.43
CA VAL A 29 6.07 -3.56 7.81
C VAL A 29 5.95 -4.75 6.87
N ALA A 30 6.33 -4.55 5.61
CA ALA A 30 6.33 -5.56 4.57
C ALA A 30 7.76 -5.77 4.06
N SER A 31 8.12 -7.03 3.82
CA SER A 31 9.45 -7.39 3.29
C SER A 31 9.35 -8.56 2.33
N GLY A 32 10.18 -8.52 1.29
CA GLY A 32 10.21 -9.51 0.22
C GLY A 32 9.09 -9.27 -0.79
N ASN A 33 9.48 -9.06 -2.06
CA ASN A 33 8.56 -8.92 -3.19
C ASN A 33 7.38 -7.97 -2.92
N VAL A 34 7.65 -6.82 -2.29
CA VAL A 34 6.60 -5.87 -1.92
C VAL A 34 6.02 -5.25 -3.19
N LYS A 35 4.70 -5.32 -3.33
CA LYS A 35 3.95 -4.69 -4.42
C LYS A 35 2.74 -3.95 -3.87
N VAL A 36 2.59 -2.69 -4.29
CA VAL A 36 1.45 -1.83 -3.97
C VAL A 36 0.80 -1.39 -5.27
N VAL A 37 -0.52 -1.59 -5.35
CA VAL A 37 -1.34 -1.15 -6.49
C VAL A 37 -2.50 -0.32 -5.95
N GLY A 38 -2.65 0.90 -6.44
CA GLY A 38 -3.77 1.79 -6.12
C GLY A 38 -3.44 3.25 -6.40
N ARG A 39 -4.48 4.11 -6.38
CA ARG A 39 -4.35 5.57 -6.59
C ARG A 39 -3.59 5.94 -7.86
N GLY A 40 -3.81 5.18 -8.94
CA GLY A 40 -3.13 5.40 -10.22
C GLY A 40 -1.62 5.11 -10.20
N ALA A 41 -1.13 4.27 -9.30
CA ALA A 41 0.28 3.84 -9.29
C ALA A 41 0.41 2.34 -9.00
N GLU A 42 1.41 1.73 -9.62
CA GLU A 42 1.98 0.45 -9.20
C GLU A 42 3.40 0.70 -8.70
N ILE A 43 3.70 0.26 -7.48
CA ILE A 43 5.01 0.41 -6.85
C ILE A 43 5.51 -0.96 -6.41
N THR A 44 6.74 -1.30 -6.76
CA THR A 44 7.44 -2.49 -6.27
C THR A 44 8.71 -2.12 -5.51
N SER A 45 9.06 -2.91 -4.51
CA SER A 45 10.25 -2.71 -3.67
C SER A 45 10.61 -3.99 -2.90
N ASP A 46 11.79 -4.02 -2.27
CA ASP A 46 12.14 -5.13 -1.37
C ASP A 46 11.53 -4.94 0.03
N GLU A 47 11.37 -3.70 0.48
CA GLU A 47 10.87 -3.35 1.81
C GLU A 47 9.86 -2.21 1.74
N GLY A 48 8.81 -2.30 2.57
CA GLY A 48 7.76 -1.30 2.67
C GLY A 48 7.34 -1.07 4.12
N GLU A 49 7.08 0.18 4.47
CA GLU A 49 6.48 0.57 5.74
C GLU A 49 5.27 1.45 5.47
N PHE A 50 4.12 1.05 6.02
CA PHE A 50 2.84 1.66 5.75
C PHE A 50 2.16 2.02 7.06
N ASP A 51 1.62 3.22 7.13
CA ASP A 51 0.70 3.58 8.19
C ASP A 51 -0.67 2.92 7.93
N SER A 52 -1.31 2.40 8.98
CA SER A 52 -2.61 1.73 8.93
C SER A 52 -3.75 2.63 8.43
N GLN A 53 -3.60 3.96 8.51
CA GLN A 53 -4.54 4.93 7.96
C GLN A 53 -4.26 5.24 6.48
N GLY A 54 -3.20 4.68 5.89
CA GLY A 54 -2.85 4.85 4.49
C GLY A 54 -2.42 6.28 4.13
N VAL A 55 -1.96 7.05 5.13
CA VAL A 55 -1.50 8.44 4.96
C VAL A 55 -0.03 8.47 4.55
N ARG A 56 0.77 7.52 5.03
CA ARG A 56 2.21 7.47 4.79
C ARG A 56 2.63 6.08 4.35
N SER A 57 3.41 6.04 3.27
CA SER A 57 4.03 4.84 2.74
C SER A 57 5.49 5.13 2.42
N TRP A 58 6.38 4.27 2.89
CA TRP A 58 7.81 4.32 2.60
C TRP A 58 8.24 3.04 1.92
N PHE A 59 8.87 3.20 0.76
CA PHE A 59 9.42 2.10 -0.03
C PHE A 59 10.93 2.19 -0.01
N ARG A 60 11.61 1.07 0.22
CA ARG A 60 13.07 1.01 0.35
C ARG A 60 13.61 -0.18 -0.45
N LYS A 61 14.79 0.04 -1.04
CA LYS A 61 15.54 -0.90 -1.90
C LYS A 61 14.78 -1.34 -3.15
N SER A 62 15.50 -1.37 -4.28
CA SER A 62 14.98 -1.82 -5.58
C SER A 62 13.62 -1.22 -5.95
N VAL A 63 13.44 0.07 -5.67
CA VAL A 63 12.14 0.75 -5.83
C VAL A 63 11.88 1.07 -7.30
N LEU A 64 10.76 0.57 -7.82
CA LEU A 64 10.22 0.94 -9.12
C LEU A 64 8.79 1.44 -8.94
N ALA A 65 8.50 2.63 -9.46
CA ALA A 65 7.17 3.21 -9.46
C ALA A 65 6.73 3.51 -10.89
N LEU A 66 5.55 3.04 -11.24
CA LEU A 66 4.93 3.19 -12.55
C LEU A 66 3.61 3.95 -12.39
N TRP A 67 3.52 5.08 -13.09
CA TRP A 67 2.29 5.88 -13.22
C TRP A 67 1.80 5.74 -14.67
N PRO A 68 0.69 5.02 -14.91
CA PRO A 68 0.07 4.88 -16.22
C PRO A 68 -0.61 6.17 -16.71
#